data_AF-A0A970GHM9-F1
#
_entry.id   AF-A0A970GHM9-F1
#
_cell.length_a   1.000
_cell.length_b   1.000
_cell.length_c   1.000
_cell.angle_alpha   90.00
_cell.angle_beta   90.00
_cell.angle_gamma   90.00
#
_symmetry.space_group_name_H-M   'P 1'
#
loop_
_entity.id
_entity.type
_entity.pdbx_description
1 polymer ?
#
loop_
_entity_poly.entity_id
_entity_poly.type
_entity_poly.pdbx_seq_one_letter_code
_entity_poly.pdbx_strand_id
1 'polypeptide(L)'
;MTPEYIQSYQERPLQYKVLCVMAFIFGGFNLVFSLFFLILGGIQNDLMEFMRPGILPQSLVSVAGLIYSIVAFILSVTAFVGLIQMWNRVEVGYWMFSLSMLLFLILPFVFLKVPFLWLFKTLSPFLVITGIFVMLFYFNRRFME
;
A
#
# COMPACT_ATOMS: atom_id res chain seq x y z
N MET A 1 -14.41 9.43 49.52
CA MET A 1 -15.02 8.49 48.58
C MET A 1 -14.54 8.87 47.19
N THR A 2 -13.29 8.49 46.87
CA THR A 2 -12.67 8.75 45.56
C THR A 2 -12.91 7.52 44.71
N PRO A 3 -13.66 7.60 43.61
CA PRO A 3 -13.77 6.47 42.72
C PRO A 3 -12.40 6.25 42.07
N GLU A 4 -11.77 5.14 42.40
CA GLU A 4 -10.69 4.52 41.63
C GLU A 4 -11.25 4.18 40.24
N TYR A 5 -11.29 5.17 39.34
CA TYR A 5 -11.34 4.91 37.92
C TYR A 5 -9.95 4.44 37.49
N ILE A 6 -9.61 3.20 37.83
CA ILE A 6 -8.59 2.46 37.10
C ILE A 6 -9.22 2.20 35.73
N GLN A 7 -9.15 3.21 34.86
CA GLN A 7 -9.30 3.05 33.43
C GLN A 7 -8.25 2.00 33.07
N SER A 8 -8.66 0.74 32.94
CA SER A 8 -7.76 -0.33 32.57
C SER A 8 -7.19 0.05 31.22
N TYR A 9 -5.95 0.56 31.22
CA TYR A 9 -5.22 0.90 30.02
C TYR A 9 -4.96 -0.43 29.33
N GLN A 10 -5.90 -0.86 28.49
CA GLN A 10 -5.85 -2.19 27.88
C GLN A 10 -4.65 -2.18 26.95
N GLU A 11 -3.56 -2.73 27.45
CA GLU A 11 -2.26 -2.66 26.83
C GLU A 11 -2.35 -3.27 25.44
N ARG A 12 -1.81 -2.57 24.42
CA ARG A 12 -1.87 -3.07 23.03
C ARG A 12 -1.22 -4.46 23.00
N PRO A 13 -1.90 -5.50 22.47
CA PRO A 13 -1.31 -6.82 22.37
C PRO A 13 -0.02 -6.72 21.57
N LEU A 14 1.03 -7.42 22.01
CA LEU A 14 2.36 -7.38 21.41
C LEU A 14 2.30 -7.63 19.89
N GLN A 15 1.46 -8.59 19.48
CA GLN A 15 1.23 -8.95 18.08
C GLN A 15 0.79 -7.77 17.22
N TYR A 16 -0.11 -6.92 17.74
CA TYR A 16 -0.58 -5.74 17.02
C TYR A 16 0.52 -4.70 16.86
N LYS A 17 1.33 -4.48 17.91
CA LYS A 17 2.47 -3.53 17.84
C LYS A 17 3.46 -3.96 16.75
N VAL A 18 3.83 -5.25 16.72
CA VAL A 18 4.76 -5.81 15.72
C VAL A 18 4.18 -5.70 14.32
N LEU A 19 2.89 -6.02 14.15
CA LEU A 19 2.20 -5.92 12.86
C LEU A 19 2.22 -4.49 12.32
N CYS A 20 1.91 -3.50 13.16
CA CYS A 20 1.98 -2.10 12.75
C CYS A 20 3.40 -1.66 12.39
N VAL A 21 4.43 -2.05 13.16
CA VAL A 21 5.82 -1.69 12.86
C VAL A 21 6.27 -2.29 11.53
N MET A 22 5.98 -3.57 11.28
CA MET A 22 6.29 -4.22 10.01
C MET A 22 5.56 -3.54 8.84
N ALA A 23 4.29 -3.20 9.03
CA ALA A 23 3.51 -2.50 8.02
C ALA A 23 4.00 -1.06 7.79
N PHE A 24 4.50 -0.37 8.82
CA PHE A 24 5.16 0.94 8.70
C PHE A 24 6.43 0.88 7.86
N ILE A 25 7.28 -0.13 8.09
CA ILE A 25 8.51 -0.31 7.30
C ILE A 25 8.14 -0.53 5.83
N PHE A 26 7.18 -1.43 5.58
CA PHE A 26 6.75 -1.76 4.23
C PHE A 26 6.03 -0.59 3.53
N GLY A 27 5.08 0.05 4.21
CA GLY A 27 4.34 1.19 3.70
C GLY A 27 5.22 2.43 3.51
N GLY A 28 6.16 2.67 4.44
CA GLY A 28 7.15 3.74 4.35
C GLY A 28 8.11 3.53 3.18
N PHE A 29 8.61 2.29 3.00
CA PHE A 29 9.41 1.94 1.83
C PHE A 29 8.65 2.22 0.53
N ASN A 30 7.38 1.80 0.45
CA ASN A 30 6.54 2.04 -0.72
C ASN A 30 6.31 3.53 -1.01
N LEU A 31 6.08 4.32 0.04
CA LEU A 31 5.89 5.78 -0.07
C LEU A 31 7.17 6.46 -0.60
N VAL A 32 8.33 6.13 -0.03
CA VAL A 32 9.63 6.67 -0.45
C VAL A 32 9.93 6.26 -1.90
N PHE A 33 9.71 4.99 -2.25
CA PHE A 33 9.90 4.50 -3.61
C PHE A 33 8.98 5.21 -4.60
N SER A 34 7.69 5.35 -4.29
CA SER A 34 6.73 6.05 -5.15
C SER A 34 7.10 7.52 -5.35
N LEU A 35 7.56 8.20 -4.30
CA LEU A 35 8.05 9.57 -4.38
C LEU A 35 9.32 9.67 -5.23
N PHE A 36 10.25 8.73 -5.07
CA PHE A 36 11.49 8.66 -5.86
C PHE A 36 11.20 8.55 -7.36
N PHE A 37 10.30 7.65 -7.78
CA PHE A 37 9.89 7.58 -9.18
C PHE A 37 9.19 8.84 -9.65
N LEU A 38 8.33 9.43 -8.83
CA LEU A 38 7.65 10.66 -9.19
C LEU A 38 8.65 11.79 -9.48
N ILE A 39 9.68 11.94 -8.65
CA ILE A 39 10.72 12.97 -8.82
C ILE A 39 11.60 12.71 -10.05
N LEU A 40 11.92 11.45 -10.34
CA LEU A 40 12.76 11.07 -11.48
C LEU A 40 12.04 11.10 -12.84
N GLY A 41 10.81 11.62 -12.91
CA GLY A 41 10.05 11.71 -14.14
C GLY A 41 9.20 10.47 -14.46
N GLY A 42 8.97 9.62 -13.46
CA GLY A 42 8.13 8.43 -13.53
C GLY A 42 8.88 7.16 -13.94
N ILE A 43 8.16 6.04 -13.92
CA ILE A 43 8.65 4.67 -14.19
C ILE A 43 9.01 4.43 -15.68
N GLN A 44 9.24 5.47 -16.50
CA GLN A 44 9.21 5.38 -17.97
C GLN A 44 10.04 4.24 -18.58
N ASN A 45 11.28 4.04 -18.10
CA ASN A 45 12.18 2.99 -18.60
C ASN A 45 11.68 1.59 -18.23
N ASP A 46 11.20 1.41 -17.00
CA ASP A 46 10.68 0.14 -16.52
C ASP A 46 9.28 -0.14 -17.12
N LEU A 47 8.49 0.91 -17.39
CA LEU A 47 7.15 0.82 -17.99
C LEU A 47 7.20 0.19 -19.39
N MET A 48 8.26 0.47 -20.16
CA MET A 48 8.50 -0.13 -21.48
C MET A 48 8.77 -1.63 -21.38
N GLU A 49 9.42 -2.08 -20.30
CA GLU A 49 9.68 -3.50 -20.05
C GLU A 49 8.41 -4.26 -19.62
N PHE A 50 7.48 -3.56 -18.95
CA PHE A 50 6.27 -4.16 -18.39
C PHE A 50 5.04 -4.07 -19.30
N MET A 51 4.98 -3.10 -20.20
CA MET A 51 3.89 -3.01 -21.17
C MET A 51 4.03 -4.04 -22.28
N ARG A 52 2.90 -4.60 -22.71
CA ARG A 52 2.87 -5.43 -23.92
C ARG A 52 3.24 -4.54 -25.11
N PRO A 53 4.18 -4.97 -25.98
CA PRO A 53 4.59 -4.17 -27.13
C PRO A 53 3.38 -3.86 -28.02
N GLY A 54 3.22 -2.60 -28.41
CA GLY A 54 2.16 -2.12 -29.31
C GLY A 54 0.90 -1.57 -28.64
N ILE A 55 0.81 -1.49 -27.30
CA ILE A 55 -0.35 -0.89 -26.62
C ILE A 55 -0.34 0.65 -26.71
N LEU A 56 0.81 1.28 -26.50
CA LEU A 56 0.97 2.73 -26.54
C LEU A 56 2.07 3.13 -27.53
N PRO A 57 1.88 4.22 -28.30
CA PRO A 57 2.96 4.82 -29.08
C PRO A 57 4.01 5.39 -28.14
N GLN A 58 5.29 5.32 -28.54
CA GLN A 58 6.44 5.74 -27.70
C GLN A 58 6.30 7.18 -27.17
N SER A 59 5.65 8.07 -27.93
CA SER A 59 5.41 9.47 -27.54
C SER A 59 4.49 9.62 -26.32
N LEU A 60 3.63 8.65 -26.03
CA LEU A 60 2.70 8.68 -24.90
C LEU A 60 3.21 7.91 -23.67
N VAL A 61 4.30 7.15 -23.79
CA VAL A 61 4.83 6.33 -22.70
C VAL A 61 5.30 7.18 -21.51
N SER A 62 5.92 8.33 -21.79
CA SER A 62 6.39 9.26 -20.74
C SER A 62 5.21 9.84 -19.94
N VAL A 63 4.15 10.27 -20.63
CA VAL A 63 2.93 10.80 -20.02
C VAL A 63 2.22 9.71 -19.21
N ALA A 64 2.09 8.50 -19.77
CA ALA A 64 1.48 7.37 -19.07
C ALA A 64 2.29 6.97 -17.81
N GLY A 65 3.62 6.95 -17.90
CA GLY A 65 4.50 6.68 -16.77
C GLY A 65 4.39 7.73 -15.67
N LEU A 66 4.26 9.00 -16.03
CA LEU A 66 4.03 10.08 -15.07
C LEU A 66 2.67 9.92 -14.37
N ILE A 67 1.59 9.71 -15.13
CA ILE A 67 0.23 9.51 -14.58
C ILE A 67 0.22 8.31 -13.62
N TYR A 68 0.80 7.20 -14.04
CA TYR A 68 0.93 6.00 -13.21
C TYR A 68 1.66 6.31 -11.89
N SER A 69 2.77 7.04 -11.97
CA SER A 69 3.59 7.40 -10.80
C SER A 69 2.85 8.34 -9.85
N ILE A 70 2.08 9.29 -10.37
CA ILE A 70 1.22 10.18 -9.56
C ILE A 70 0.15 9.37 -8.82
N VAL A 71 -0.55 8.47 -9.52
CA VAL A 71 -1.60 7.65 -8.90
C VAL A 71 -0.99 6.70 -7.86
N ALA A 72 0.13 6.05 -8.17
CA ALA A 72 0.86 5.21 -7.23
C ALA A 72 1.29 5.98 -5.98
N PHE A 73 1.80 7.21 -6.15
CA PHE A 73 2.16 8.08 -5.04
C PHE A 73 0.95 8.43 -4.16
N ILE A 74 -0.17 8.86 -4.75
CA ILE A 74 -1.40 9.15 -4.00
C ILE A 74 -1.85 7.94 -3.19
N LEU A 75 -1.92 6.75 -3.82
CA LEU A 75 -2.30 5.52 -3.13
C LEU A 75 -1.33 5.17 -2.00
N SER A 76 -0.02 5.37 -2.19
CA SER A 76 0.99 5.13 -1.16
C SER A 76 0.82 6.07 0.04
N VAL A 77 0.51 7.36 -0.21
CA VAL A 77 0.21 8.34 0.84
C VAL A 77 -1.05 7.93 1.60
N THR A 78 -2.13 7.59 0.89
CA THR A 78 -3.38 7.15 1.51
C THR A 78 -3.19 5.88 2.34
N ALA A 79 -2.41 4.92 1.85
CA ALA A 79 -2.07 3.71 2.59
C ALA A 79 -1.27 4.04 3.86
N PHE A 80 -0.28 4.94 3.77
CA PHE A 80 0.55 5.34 4.90
C PHE A 80 -0.25 6.10 5.97
N VAL A 81 -1.16 6.99 5.55
CA VAL A 81 -2.11 7.65 6.46
C VAL A 81 -3.01 6.61 7.15
N GLY A 82 -3.47 5.60 6.41
CA GLY A 82 -4.21 4.46 6.98
C GLY A 82 -3.42 3.72 8.07
N LEU A 83 -2.12 3.53 7.88
CA LEU A 83 -1.23 2.93 8.90
C LEU A 83 -1.08 3.80 10.15
N ILE A 84 -0.95 5.12 9.99
CA ILE A 84 -0.91 6.06 11.12
C ILE A 84 -2.23 6.01 11.90
N GLN A 85 -3.36 5.94 11.21
CA GLN A 85 -4.67 5.81 11.86
C GLN A 85 -4.81 4.47 12.60
N MET A 86 -4.36 3.36 12.00
CA MET A 86 -4.32 2.07 12.67
C MET A 86 -3.41 2.09 13.91
N TRP A 87 -2.28 2.78 13.85
CA TRP A 87 -1.43 2.97 15.04
C TRP A 87 -2.17 3.69 16.18
N ASN A 88 -3.08 4.60 15.83
CA ASN A 88 -3.95 5.31 16.76
C ASN A 88 -5.25 4.55 17.09
N ARG A 89 -5.36 3.27 16.68
CA ARG A 89 -6.54 2.40 16.88
C ARG A 89 -7.82 2.93 16.23
N VAL A 90 -7.73 3.66 15.13
CA VAL A 90 -8.90 4.14 14.39
C VAL A 90 -9.27 3.14 13.29
N GLU A 91 -10.49 2.60 13.35
CA GLU A 91 -11.00 1.61 12.39
C GLU A 91 -10.96 2.09 10.93
N VAL A 92 -11.19 3.39 10.68
CA VAL A 92 -11.12 4.00 9.34
C VAL A 92 -9.75 3.79 8.69
N GLY A 93 -8.69 3.72 9.49
CA GLY A 93 -7.33 3.46 9.01
C GLY A 93 -7.18 2.14 8.28
N TYR A 94 -7.86 1.09 8.77
CA TYR A 94 -7.85 -0.24 8.15
C TYR A 94 -8.41 -0.19 6.72
N TRP A 95 -9.53 0.50 6.52
CA TRP A 95 -10.15 0.63 5.20
C TRP A 95 -9.29 1.44 4.25
N MET A 96 -8.75 2.57 4.71
CA MET A 96 -7.86 3.41 3.90
C MET A 96 -6.63 2.63 3.44
N PHE A 97 -5.98 1.88 4.33
CA PHE A 97 -4.83 1.04 3.99
C PHE A 97 -5.20 -0.08 3.02
N SER A 98 -6.21 -0.89 3.38
CA SER A 98 -6.58 -2.09 2.62
C SER A 98 -7.07 -1.75 1.23
N LEU A 99 -7.92 -0.73 1.10
CA LEU A 99 -8.42 -0.28 -0.20
C LEU A 99 -7.29 0.28 -1.06
N SER A 100 -6.39 1.09 -0.49
CA SER A 100 -5.27 1.66 -1.23
C SER A 100 -4.31 0.57 -1.72
N MET A 101 -3.99 -0.41 -0.88
CA MET A 101 -3.13 -1.54 -1.24
C MET A 101 -3.78 -2.44 -2.30
N LEU A 102 -5.08 -2.70 -2.22
CA LEU A 102 -5.81 -3.44 -3.25
C LEU A 102 -5.84 -2.68 -4.58
N LEU A 103 -6.08 -1.38 -4.56
CA LEU A 103 -6.05 -0.54 -5.77
C LEU A 103 -4.66 -0.52 -6.38
N PHE A 104 -3.61 -0.43 -5.57
CA PHE A 104 -2.21 -0.48 -6.03
C PHE A 104 -1.91 -1.79 -6.78
N LEU A 105 -2.50 -2.89 -6.31
CA LEU A 105 -2.40 -4.23 -6.89
C LEU A 105 -3.13 -4.36 -8.23
N ILE A 106 -4.27 -3.67 -8.37
CA ILE A 106 -5.12 -3.69 -9.57
C ILE A 106 -4.60 -2.70 -10.64
N LEU A 107 -3.94 -1.62 -10.22
CA LEU A 107 -3.45 -0.53 -11.07
C LEU A 107 -2.70 -1.00 -12.34
N PRO A 108 -1.69 -1.89 -12.27
CA PRO A 108 -0.95 -2.31 -13.48
C PRO A 108 -1.83 -3.03 -14.50
N PHE A 109 -2.91 -3.70 -14.10
CA PHE A 109 -3.81 -4.39 -15.02
C PHE A 109 -4.70 -3.43 -15.81
N VAL A 110 -5.20 -2.41 -15.13
CA VAL A 110 -6.12 -1.44 -15.74
C VAL A 110 -5.34 -0.51 -16.67
N PHE A 111 -4.17 -0.03 -16.24
CA PHE A 111 -3.41 0.98 -16.98
C PHE A 111 -2.44 0.38 -18.01
N LEU A 112 -1.71 -0.68 -17.65
CA LEU A 112 -0.60 -1.19 -18.47
C LEU A 112 -0.96 -2.50 -19.19
N LYS A 113 -2.16 -3.04 -18.93
CA LYS A 113 -2.64 -4.36 -19.44
C LYS A 113 -1.56 -5.44 -19.34
N VAL A 114 -0.84 -5.46 -18.23
CA VAL A 114 0.24 -6.41 -17.98
C VAL A 114 -0.32 -7.84 -17.99
N PRO A 115 0.35 -8.81 -18.65
CA PRO A 115 -0.07 -10.20 -18.60
C PRO A 115 -0.07 -10.73 -17.16
N PHE A 116 -1.12 -11.44 -16.78
CA PHE A 116 -1.31 -11.97 -15.42
C PHE A 116 -0.15 -12.83 -14.91
N LEU A 117 0.51 -13.58 -15.79
CA LEU A 117 1.70 -14.38 -15.48
C LEU A 117 2.87 -13.54 -14.95
N TRP A 118 3.01 -12.30 -15.42
CA TRP A 118 4.08 -11.42 -14.98
C TRP A 118 3.90 -10.98 -13.52
N LEU A 119 2.64 -10.79 -13.08
CA LEU A 119 2.32 -10.45 -11.69
C LEU A 119 2.82 -11.52 -10.73
N PHE A 120 2.63 -12.80 -11.06
CA PHE A 120 3.15 -13.90 -10.25
C PHE A 120 4.67 -13.99 -10.26
N LYS A 121 5.32 -13.66 -11.38
CA LYS A 121 6.78 -13.74 -11.47
C LYS A 121 7.48 -12.59 -10.73
N THR A 122 7.00 -11.36 -10.90
CA THR A 122 7.70 -10.16 -10.44
C THR A 122 7.12 -9.59 -9.16
N LEU A 123 5.79 -9.60 -9.01
CA LEU A 123 5.10 -9.00 -7.87
C LEU A 123 4.71 -10.02 -6.79
N SER A 124 4.92 -11.33 -6.96
CA SER A 124 4.49 -12.33 -5.97
C SER A 124 4.94 -12.06 -4.53
N PRO A 125 6.18 -11.61 -4.23
CA PRO A 125 6.55 -11.33 -2.85
C PRO A 125 5.69 -10.20 -2.27
N PHE A 126 5.46 -9.17 -3.07
CA PHE A 126 4.67 -8.00 -2.69
C PHE A 126 3.18 -8.35 -2.49
N LEU A 127 2.61 -9.20 -3.37
CA LEU A 127 1.23 -9.70 -3.26
C LEU A 127 1.03 -10.49 -1.98
N VAL A 128 1.93 -11.43 -1.70
CA VAL A 128 1.85 -12.31 -0.53
C VAL A 128 1.95 -11.49 0.75
N ILE A 129 2.92 -10.58 0.83
CA ILE A 129 3.10 -9.71 2.00
C ILE A 129 1.88 -8.81 2.21
N THR A 130 1.39 -8.17 1.14
CA THR A 130 0.20 -7.33 1.20
C THR A 130 -1.04 -8.11 1.64
N GLY A 131 -1.26 -9.31 1.08
CA GLY A 131 -2.36 -10.19 1.44
C GLY A 131 -2.30 -10.63 2.89
N ILE A 132 -1.11 -11.00 3.39
CA ILE A 132 -0.88 -11.35 4.79
C ILE A 132 -1.19 -10.15 5.69
N PHE A 133 -0.72 -8.94 5.37
CA PHE A 133 -1.00 -7.75 6.16
C PHE A 133 -2.50 -7.46 6.25
N VAL A 134 -3.21 -7.46 5.12
CA VAL A 134 -4.67 -7.23 5.10
C VAL A 134 -5.40 -8.27 5.94
N MET A 135 -5.05 -9.55 5.79
CA MET A 135 -5.66 -10.65 6.57
C MET A 135 -5.38 -10.53 8.08
N LEU A 136 -4.13 -10.25 8.46
CA LEU A 136 -3.75 -10.11 9.86
C LEU A 136 -4.39 -8.88 10.50
N PHE A 137 -4.47 -7.75 9.79
CA PHE A 137 -5.17 -6.56 10.29
C PHE A 137 -6.68 -6.81 10.42
N TYR A 138 -7.28 -7.54 9.49
CA TYR A 138 -8.68 -7.93 9.58
C TYR A 138 -8.98 -8.75 10.84
N PHE A 139 -8.15 -9.75 11.17
CA PHE A 139 -8.33 -10.53 12.41
C PHE A 139 -8.04 -9.73 13.68
N ASN A 140 -7.15 -8.74 13.60
CA ASN A 140 -6.82 -7.87 14.73
C ASN A 140 -7.74 -6.64 14.83
N ARG A 141 -8.78 -6.55 13.99
CA ARG A 141 -9.67 -5.39 13.92
C ARG A 141 -10.42 -5.11 15.22
N ARG A 142 -10.70 -6.16 16.02
CA ARG A 142 -11.27 -6.05 17.38
C ARG A 142 -10.47 -5.18 18.35
N PHE A 143 -9.22 -4.86 18.01
CA PHE A 143 -8.35 -4.00 18.83
C PHE A 143 -8.37 -2.53 18.37
N MET A 144 -9.19 -2.19 17.37
CA MET A 144 -9.33 -0.85 16.77
C MET A 144 -10.70 -0.20 17.08
N GLU A 145 -11.37 -0.65 18.14
CA GLU A 145 -12.61 -0.04 18.66
C GLU A 145 -12.34 1.28 19.38
#